data_AF-A0A232LLQ4-F1
#
_entry.id   AF-A0A232LLQ4-F1
#
_cell.length_a   1.000
_cell.length_b   1.000
_cell.length_c   1.000
_cell.angle_alpha   90.00
_cell.angle_beta   90.00
_cell.angle_gamma   90.00
#
_symmetry.space_group_name_H-M   'P 1'
#
loop_
_entity.id
_entity.type
_entity.pdbx_description
1 polymer ?
#
loop_
_entity_poly.entity_id
_entity_poly.type
_entity_poly.pdbx_seq_one_letter_code
_entity_poly.pdbx_strand_id
1 'polypeptide(L)'
;MLNQINEAVRYIQSHGITQPEVGVILGTGLGNRFVKEIKNPVVINYNSIPHFPISTVEFHKGKLIYGELKGKRILAMQGRFHYYEGYDMQQITLPVRVMKFLGVEYLLISNAAGSRQSIARRKF
;
A
#
# COMPACT_ATOMS: atom_id res chain seq x y z
N MET A 1 -4.50 -16.29 10.84
CA MET A 1 -3.79 -15.70 9.68
C MET A 1 -4.50 -15.97 8.35
N LEU A 2 -4.66 -17.21 7.88
CA LEU A 2 -5.30 -17.46 6.57
C LEU A 2 -6.75 -16.93 6.49
N ASN A 3 -7.54 -17.11 7.54
CA ASN A 3 -8.91 -16.57 7.61
C ASN A 3 -8.92 -15.03 7.51
N GLN A 4 -8.02 -14.34 8.20
CA GLN A 4 -7.90 -12.88 8.17
C GLN A 4 -7.56 -12.39 6.75
N ILE A 5 -6.65 -13.07 6.06
CA ILE A 5 -6.31 -12.78 4.66
C ILE A 5 -7.54 -12.97 3.78
N ASN A 6 -8.24 -14.10 3.89
CA ASN A 6 -9.40 -14.41 3.06
C ASN A 6 -10.57 -13.44 3.28
N GLU A 7 -10.79 -12.97 4.52
CA GLU A 7 -11.79 -11.96 4.83
C GLU A 7 -11.44 -10.60 4.21
N ALA A 8 -10.19 -10.15 4.35
CA ALA A 8 -9.73 -8.92 3.73
C ALA A 8 -9.79 -8.99 2.19
N VAL A 9 -9.38 -10.11 1.60
CA VAL A 9 -9.43 -10.36 0.15
C VAL A 9 -10.87 -10.31 -0.35
N ARG A 10 -11.80 -11.02 0.30
CA ARG A 10 -13.23 -11.02 -0.07
C ARG A 10 -13.83 -9.63 0.00
N TYR A 11 -13.52 -8.90 1.08
CA TYR A 11 -13.96 -7.51 1.22
C TYR A 11 -13.41 -6.62 0.09
N ILE A 12 -12.13 -6.72 -0.24
CA ILE A 12 -11.52 -5.94 -1.31
C ILE A 12 -12.12 -6.30 -2.69
N GLN A 13 -12.34 -7.59 -2.96
CA GLN A 13 -12.97 -8.06 -4.18
C GLN A 13 -14.43 -7.58 -4.31
N SER A 14 -15.18 -7.50 -3.22
CA SER A 14 -16.55 -6.99 -3.24
C SER A 14 -16.66 -5.51 -3.63
N HIS A 15 -15.54 -4.78 -3.60
CA HIS A 15 -15.43 -3.39 -4.06
C HIS A 15 -14.97 -3.28 -5.53
N GLY A 16 -14.96 -4.40 -6.27
CA GLY A 16 -14.59 -4.42 -7.70
C GLY A 16 -13.09 -4.47 -7.97
N ILE A 17 -12.26 -4.73 -6.95
CA ILE A 17 -10.81 -4.89 -7.11
C ILE A 17 -10.51 -6.34 -7.49
N THR A 18 -10.24 -6.58 -8.76
CA THR A 18 -9.98 -7.92 -9.30
C THR A 18 -8.69 -7.97 -10.10
N GLN A 19 -7.85 -8.97 -9.82
CA GLN A 19 -6.63 -9.27 -10.57
C GLN A 19 -5.66 -8.07 -10.77
N PRO A 20 -5.29 -7.33 -9.72
CA PRO A 20 -4.17 -6.39 -9.83
C PRO A 20 -2.89 -7.12 -10.23
N GLU A 21 -2.14 -6.57 -11.17
CA GLU A 21 -0.87 -7.14 -11.64
C GLU A 21 0.30 -6.69 -10.75
N VAL A 22 0.27 -5.42 -10.34
CA VAL A 22 1.36 -4.77 -9.61
C VAL A 22 0.84 -4.15 -8.31
N GLY A 23 1.44 -4.54 -7.19
CA GLY A 23 1.28 -3.91 -5.89
C GLY A 23 2.30 -2.81 -5.70
N VAL A 24 1.90 -1.67 -5.12
CA VAL A 24 2.80 -0.54 -4.85
C VAL A 24 2.64 -0.08 -3.41
N ILE A 25 3.72 -0.02 -2.64
CA ILE A 25 3.72 0.50 -1.27
C ILE A 25 4.43 1.85 -1.23
N LEU A 26 3.66 2.92 -0.97
CA LEU A 26 4.14 4.29 -1.14
C LEU A 26 4.80 4.87 0.11
N GLY A 27 6.02 5.37 -0.15
CA GLY A 27 6.82 6.35 0.55
C GLY A 27 6.10 7.43 1.34
N THR A 28 6.67 7.81 2.49
CA THR A 28 6.55 9.19 2.98
C THR A 28 6.91 10.15 1.84
N GLY A 29 6.06 11.15 1.58
CA GLY A 29 6.27 12.16 0.53
C GLY A 29 5.95 11.74 -0.92
N LEU A 30 5.76 10.45 -1.21
CA LEU A 30 5.48 9.95 -2.57
C LEU A 30 4.00 9.71 -2.85
N GLY A 31 3.20 9.54 -1.80
CA GLY A 31 1.79 9.13 -1.88
C GLY A 31 0.90 10.04 -2.75
N ASN A 32 1.03 11.36 -2.64
CA ASN A 32 0.11 12.28 -3.32
C ASN A 32 0.37 12.42 -4.83
N ARG A 33 1.64 12.33 -5.27
CA ARG A 33 1.98 12.51 -6.68
C ARG A 33 1.68 11.24 -7.48
N PHE A 34 2.05 10.07 -6.95
CA PHE A 34 1.85 8.79 -7.64
C PHE A 34 0.37 8.48 -7.87
N VAL A 35 -0.47 8.68 -6.84
CA VAL A 35 -1.90 8.36 -6.90
C VAL A 35 -2.66 9.17 -7.96
N LYS A 36 -2.23 10.40 -8.24
CA LYS A 36 -2.87 11.26 -9.27
C LYS A 36 -2.72 10.72 -10.69
N GLU A 37 -1.72 9.88 -10.94
CA GLU A 37 -1.46 9.28 -12.24
C GLU A 37 -2.31 8.03 -12.48
N ILE A 38 -2.94 7.48 -11.43
CA ILE A 38 -3.79 6.29 -11.52
C ILE A 38 -5.14 6.68 -12.13
N LYS A 39 -5.49 6.06 -13.26
CA LYS A 39 -6.76 6.24 -13.95
C LYS A 39 -7.83 5.33 -13.35
N ASN A 40 -9.08 5.79 -13.41
CA ASN A 40 -10.28 5.07 -12.93
C ASN A 40 -10.12 4.52 -11.50
N PRO A 41 -9.75 5.37 -10.51
CA PRO A 41 -9.39 4.88 -9.19
C PRO A 41 -10.61 4.39 -8.40
N VAL A 42 -10.50 3.17 -7.87
CA VAL A 42 -11.31 2.67 -6.76
C VAL A 42 -10.51 2.89 -5.47
N VAL A 43 -11.11 3.55 -4.48
CA VAL A 43 -10.42 3.95 -3.25
C VAL A 43 -11.13 3.35 -2.04
N ILE A 44 -10.38 2.62 -1.22
CA ILE A 44 -10.86 2.02 0.03
C ILE A 44 -10.00 2.54 1.18
N ASN A 45 -10.62 3.02 2.26
CA ASN A 45 -9.89 3.39 3.46
C ASN A 45 -9.45 2.13 4.23
N TYR A 46 -8.25 2.13 4.81
CA TYR A 46 -7.74 0.97 5.56
C TYR A 46 -8.64 0.59 6.74
N ASN A 47 -9.28 1.57 7.39
CA ASN A 47 -10.20 1.32 8.51
C ASN A 47 -11.47 0.55 8.11
N SER A 48 -11.80 0.50 6.81
CA SER A 48 -12.92 -0.27 6.30
C SER A 48 -12.53 -1.71 5.96
N ILE A 49 -11.23 -1.99 5.77
CA ILE A 49 -10.74 -3.31 5.38
C ILE A 49 -10.55 -4.16 6.65
N PRO A 50 -11.18 -5.35 6.74
CA PRO A 50 -11.00 -6.25 7.86
C PRO A 50 -9.53 -6.54 8.15
N HIS A 51 -9.14 -6.51 9.42
CA HIS A 51 -7.80 -6.83 9.93
C HIS A 51 -6.68 -5.87 9.52
N PHE A 52 -6.95 -4.83 8.72
CA PHE A 52 -5.94 -3.83 8.40
C PHE A 52 -5.62 -2.97 9.63
N PRO A 53 -4.34 -2.70 9.91
CA PRO A 53 -3.95 -1.74 10.93
C PRO A 53 -4.43 -0.32 10.58
N ILE A 54 -4.60 0.51 11.61
CA ILE A 54 -4.97 1.92 11.46
C ILE A 54 -3.67 2.73 11.43
N SER A 55 -3.41 3.48 10.36
CA SER A 55 -2.23 4.33 10.34
C SER A 55 -2.45 5.52 11.28
N THR A 56 -1.60 5.69 12.29
CA THR A 56 -1.75 6.73 13.31
C THR A 56 -0.86 7.95 13.04
N VAL A 57 0.06 7.84 12.09
CA VAL A 57 0.96 8.93 11.69
C VAL A 57 0.25 9.89 10.73
N GLU A 58 0.31 11.19 11.07
CA GLU A 58 -0.41 12.33 10.45
C GLU A 58 -0.29 12.43 8.91
N PHE A 59 0.74 11.83 8.32
CA PHE A 59 1.01 11.86 6.88
C PHE A 59 0.46 10.66 6.08
N HIS A 60 -0.17 9.70 6.75
CA HIS A 60 -0.70 8.50 6.12
C HIS A 60 -2.22 8.57 6.01
N LYS A 61 -2.71 9.01 4.84
CA LYS A 61 -4.15 9.02 4.52
C LYS A 61 -4.81 7.65 4.63
N GLY A 62 -4.02 6.56 4.65
CA GLY A 62 -4.47 5.22 4.96
C GLY A 62 -5.44 4.68 3.91
N LYS A 63 -5.04 4.68 2.64
CA LYS A 63 -5.92 4.31 1.52
C LYS A 63 -5.32 3.23 0.65
N LEU A 64 -6.13 2.23 0.31
CA LEU A 64 -5.86 1.27 -0.73
C LEU A 64 -6.52 1.75 -2.02
N ILE A 65 -5.72 1.89 -3.08
CA ILE A 65 -6.15 2.54 -4.32
C ILE A 65 -5.87 1.57 -5.45
N TYR A 66 -6.94 1.17 -6.13
CA TYR A 66 -6.88 0.33 -7.31
C TYR A 66 -7.19 1.14 -8.55
N GLY A 67 -6.52 0.87 -9.67
CA GLY A 67 -6.85 1.50 -10.94
C GLY A 67 -5.83 1.13 -12.02
N GLU A 68 -5.74 1.95 -13.06
CA GLU A 68 -4.88 1.68 -14.21
C GLU A 68 -3.74 2.71 -14.32
N LEU A 69 -2.52 2.24 -14.56
CA LEU A 69 -1.38 3.09 -14.87
C LEU A 69 -0.60 2.46 -16.02
N LYS A 70 -0.45 3.19 -17.14
CA LYS A 70 0.27 2.72 -18.34
C LYS A 70 -0.18 1.33 -18.83
N GLY A 71 -1.49 1.07 -18.86
CA GLY A 71 -2.04 -0.21 -19.30
C GLY A 71 -1.89 -1.36 -18.30
N LYS A 72 -1.52 -1.07 -17.05
CA LYS A 72 -1.37 -2.06 -15.98
C LYS A 72 -2.34 -1.81 -14.84
N ARG A 73 -2.93 -2.88 -14.31
CA ARG A 73 -3.78 -2.84 -13.12
C ARG A 73 -2.92 -2.74 -11.87
N ILE A 74 -2.98 -1.60 -11.20
CA ILE A 74 -2.17 -1.28 -10.02
C ILE A 74 -3.03 -1.35 -8.77
N LEU A 75 -2.48 -1.92 -7.70
CA LEU A 75 -3.01 -1.81 -6.34
C LEU A 75 -1.99 -1.07 -5.46
N ALA A 76 -2.24 0.20 -5.19
CA ALA A 76 -1.36 1.09 -4.46
C ALA A 76 -1.83 1.29 -3.01
N MET A 77 -0.92 1.09 -2.07
CA MET A 77 -1.03 1.49 -0.68
C MET A 77 -0.53 2.93 -0.52
N GLN A 78 -1.44 3.87 -0.34
CA GLN A 78 -1.13 5.25 0.01
C GLN A 78 -0.88 5.35 1.52
N GLY A 79 0.36 5.01 1.87
CA GLY A 79 0.82 4.90 3.24
C GLY A 79 1.00 3.46 3.68
N ARG A 80 1.70 3.26 4.80
CA ARG A 80 2.10 1.95 5.31
C ARG A 80 2.13 1.96 6.83
N PHE A 81 2.33 0.78 7.40
CA PHE A 81 2.47 0.57 8.83
C PHE A 81 3.94 0.38 9.18
N HIS A 82 4.33 0.91 10.33
CA HIS A 82 5.69 0.83 10.83
C HIS A 82 5.72 0.09 12.16
N TYR A 83 6.83 -0.62 12.39
CA TYR A 83 7.05 -1.36 13.63
C TYR A 83 7.06 -0.47 14.86
N TYR A 84 7.58 0.76 14.73
CA TYR A 84 7.60 1.73 15.83
C TYR A 84 6.20 2.28 16.20
N GLU A 85 5.16 2.04 15.39
CA GLU A 85 3.78 2.40 15.74
C GLU A 85 3.15 1.40 16.72
N GLY A 86 3.88 0.34 17.11
CA GLY A 86 3.42 -0.70 18.05
C GLY A 86 2.80 -1.93 17.37
N TYR A 87 2.85 -2.01 16.04
CA TYR A 87 2.37 -3.15 15.29
C TYR A 87 3.40 -4.27 15.21
N ASP A 88 2.93 -5.52 15.31
CA ASP A 88 3.78 -6.68 15.07
C ASP A 88 4.09 -6.87 13.57
N MET A 89 5.08 -7.71 13.26
CA MET A 89 5.48 -7.97 11.87
C MET A 89 4.38 -8.66 11.05
N GLN A 90 3.47 -9.40 11.67
CA GLN A 90 2.38 -10.05 10.96
C GLN A 90 1.33 -9.03 10.49
N GLN A 91 1.01 -8.05 11.34
CA GLN A 91 0.13 -6.93 11.05
C GLN A 91 0.70 -6.04 9.95
N ILE A 92 1.99 -5.68 10.04
CA ILE A 92 2.67 -4.84 9.04
C ILE A 92 2.70 -5.52 7.66
N THR A 93 2.90 -6.84 7.63
CA THR A 93 3.03 -7.61 6.38
C THR A 93 1.72 -8.18 5.85
N LEU A 94 0.61 -8.08 6.59
CA LEU A 94 -0.70 -8.56 6.16
C LEU A 94 -1.11 -8.02 4.77
N PRO A 95 -0.97 -6.71 4.45
CA PRO A 95 -1.37 -6.19 3.14
C PRO A 95 -0.60 -6.83 1.98
N VAL A 96 0.66 -7.22 2.19
CA VAL A 96 1.46 -7.91 1.16
C VAL A 96 0.89 -9.29 0.86
N ARG A 97 0.47 -10.02 1.90
CA ARG A 97 -0.17 -11.34 1.73
C ARG A 97 -1.53 -11.19 1.04
N VAL A 98 -2.31 -10.18 1.42
CA VAL A 98 -3.59 -9.85 0.76
C VAL A 98 -3.37 -9.52 -0.72
N MET A 99 -2.39 -8.69 -1.06
CA MET A 99 -2.00 -8.41 -2.44
C MET A 99 -1.67 -9.69 -3.21
N LYS A 100 -0.89 -10.59 -2.60
CA LYS A 100 -0.56 -11.88 -3.23
C LYS A 100 -1.80 -12.73 -3.52
N PHE A 101 -2.75 -12.80 -2.59
CA PHE A 101 -4.01 -13.54 -2.76
C PHE A 101 -4.98 -12.87 -3.74
N LEU A 102 -4.87 -11.56 -3.94
CA LEU A 102 -5.60 -10.84 -4.99
C LEU A 102 -5.05 -11.08 -6.40
N GLY A 103 -3.85 -11.65 -6.51
CA GLY A 103 -3.20 -11.97 -7.78
C GLY A 103 -2.01 -11.08 -8.15
N VAL A 104 -1.54 -10.22 -7.24
CA VAL A 104 -0.33 -9.40 -7.50
C VAL A 104 0.88 -10.30 -7.73
N GLU A 105 1.60 -10.01 -8.82
CA GLU A 105 2.83 -10.71 -9.21
C GLU A 105 4.09 -9.91 -8.85
N TYR A 106 4.00 -8.58 -8.97
CA TYR A 106 5.12 -7.67 -8.74
C TYR A 106 4.82 -6.71 -7.60
N LEU A 107 5.76 -6.55 -6.68
CA LEU A 107 5.64 -5.60 -5.57
C LEU A 107 6.71 -4.52 -5.69
N LEU A 108 6.28 -3.27 -5.84
CA LEU A 108 7.15 -2.09 -5.80
C LEU A 108 7.06 -1.43 -4.43
N ILE A 109 8.20 -1.26 -3.77
CA ILE A 109 8.28 -0.68 -2.43
C ILE A 109 9.14 0.57 -2.49
N SER A 110 8.63 1.67 -1.95
CA SER A 110 9.35 2.94 -1.85
C SER A 110 9.42 3.41 -0.40
N ASN A 111 10.55 3.98 0.02
CA ASN A 111 10.72 4.56 1.35
C ASN A 111 11.55 5.85 1.32
N ALA A 112 11.44 6.62 2.39
CA ALA A 112 12.33 7.73 2.67
C ALA A 112 13.42 7.23 3.62
N ALA A 113 14.68 7.49 3.28
CA ALA A 113 15.83 7.10 4.08
C ALA A 113 16.85 8.24 4.13
N GLY A 114 17.54 8.37 5.27
CA GLY A 114 18.70 9.24 5.38
C GLY A 114 19.90 8.60 4.70
N SER A 115 20.56 9.32 3.79
CA SER A 115 21.82 8.84 3.23
C SER A 115 22.94 8.96 4.25
N ARG A 116 23.72 7.89 4.39
CA ARG A 116 24.99 7.91 5.12
C ARG A 116 26.19 8.19 4.22
N GLN A 117 26.01 8.18 2.90
CA GLN A 117 27.06 8.47 1.93
C GLN A 117 27.14 9.97 1.67
N SER A 118 28.34 10.55 1.83
CA SER A 118 28.58 11.99 1.72
C SER A 118 28.22 12.56 0.35
N ILE A 119 28.29 11.77 -0.72
CA ILE A 119 27.98 12.22 -2.09
C ILE A 119 26.50 12.52 -2.31
N ALA A 120 25.60 11.97 -1.49
CA ALA A 120 24.18 12.27 -1.53
C ALA A 120 23.80 13.52 -0.73
N ARG A 121 24.77 14.27 -0.20
CA ARG A 121 24.53 15.58 0.38
C ARG A 121 24.14 16.54 -0.74
N ARG A 122 22.94 17.12 -0.66
CA ARG A 122 22.59 18.29 -1.47
C ARG A 122 23.63 19.36 -1.21
N LYS A 123 24.40 19.73 -2.23
CA LYS A 123 25.10 21.02 -2.25
C LYS A 123 23.99 22.08 -2.27
N PHE A 124 23.87 22.82 -1.17
CA PHE A 124 23.10 24.07 -1.16
C PHE A 124 23.87 25.14 -1.91
#